data_AF-X1QL59-F1
#
_entry.id   AF-X1QL59-F1
#
_cell.length_a   1.000
_cell.length_b   1.000
_cell.length_c   1.000
_cell.angle_alpha   90.00
_cell.angle_beta   90.00
_cell.angle_gamma   90.00
#
_symmetry.space_group_name_H-M   'P 1'
#
loop_
_entity.id
_entity.type
_entity.pdbx_description
1 polymer ?
#
loop_
_entity_poly.entity_id
_entity_poly.type
_entity_poly.pdbx_seq_one_letter_code
_entity_poly.pdbx_strand_id
1 'polypeptide(L)' 'NKCACCGESEVRFLTIDHINGNGSEHRKSSGCGTGSTFYNWLIKAGMPDGYQILCYNCNNARARHGECPHQLGRKQ' A
#
# COMPACT_ATOMS: atom_id res chain seq x y z
N ASN A 1 -7.11 10.73 2.93
CA ASN A 1 -6.48 10.73 1.59
C ASN A 1 -5.03 11.24 1.66
N LYS A 2 -4.15 10.53 2.38
CA LYS A 2 -2.71 10.86 2.43
C LYS A 2 -1.90 9.61 2.74
N CYS A 3 -0.65 9.59 2.31
CA CYS A 3 0.32 8.56 2.65
C CYS A 3 0.48 8.47 4.17
N ALA A 4 0.28 7.29 4.74
CA ALA A 4 0.43 7.03 6.17
C ALA A 4 1.88 7.19 6.66
N CYS A 5 2.88 7.10 5.77
CA CYS A 5 4.29 7.22 6.11
C CYS A 5 4.82 8.66 6.05
N CYS A 6 4.65 9.36 4.91
CA CYS A 6 5.31 10.65 4.68
C CYS A 6 4.34 11.84 4.52
N GLY A 7 3.03 11.60 4.54
CA GLY A 7 2.02 12.65 4.42
C GLY A 7 1.73 13.15 3.00
N GLU A 8 2.36 12.60 1.95
CA GLU A 8 2.02 12.87 0.55
C GLU A 8 0.50 12.78 0.33
N SER A 9 -0.07 13.73 -0.41
CA SER A 9 -1.51 13.89 -0.59
C SER A 9 -1.97 13.99 -2.05
N GLU A 10 -1.03 14.15 -2.99
CA GLU A 10 -1.34 14.09 -4.42
C GLU A 10 -1.77 12.67 -4.81
N VAL A 11 -3.05 12.52 -5.16
CA VAL A 11 -3.70 11.22 -5.41
C VAL A 11 -2.98 10.39 -6.48
N ARG A 12 -2.36 11.04 -7.47
CA ARG A 12 -1.59 10.37 -8.54
C ARG A 12 -0.33 9.67 -8.03
N PHE A 13 0.16 10.03 -6.84
CA PHE A 13 1.27 9.36 -6.18
C PHE A 13 0.83 8.29 -5.19
N LEU A 14 -0.46 8.21 -4.87
CA LEU A 14 -0.98 7.29 -3.87
C LEU A 14 -1.27 5.91 -4.44
N THR A 15 -1.09 4.90 -3.60
CA THR A 15 -1.40 3.50 -3.86
C THR A 15 -1.96 2.86 -2.60
N ILE A 16 -2.67 1.75 -2.78
CA ILE A 16 -3.11 0.90 -1.68
C ILE A 16 -2.04 -0.13 -1.37
N ASP A 17 -1.88 -0.39 -0.09
CA ASP A 17 -0.87 -1.26 0.47
C ASP A 17 -1.48 -2.22 1.53
N HIS A 18 -0.98 -3.46 1.58
CA HIS A 18 -1.34 -4.46 2.59
C HIS A 18 -0.56 -4.21 3.88
N ILE A 19 -1.23 -3.82 4.98
CA ILE A 19 -0.56 -3.50 6.26
C ILE A 19 0.32 -4.65 6.76
N ASN A 20 -0.14 -5.89 6.62
CA ASN A 20 0.53 -7.09 7.13
C ASN A 20 1.57 -7.68 6.16
N GLY A 21 1.86 -7.03 5.02
CA GLY A 21 2.79 -7.55 4.02
C GLY A 21 2.34 -8.84 3.31
N ASN A 22 1.12 -9.31 3.56
CA ASN A 22 0.59 -10.59 3.09
C ASN A 22 -0.08 -10.52 1.70
N GLY A 23 0.25 -9.53 0.89
CA GLY A 23 -0.39 -9.33 -0.43
C GLY A 23 -0.22 -10.52 -1.38
N SER A 24 0.87 -11.27 -1.26
CA SER A 24 1.11 -12.50 -2.05
C SER A 24 0.11 -13.61 -1.69
N GLU A 25 -0.12 -13.82 -0.41
CA GLU A 25 -1.07 -14.81 0.10
C GLU A 25 -2.50 -14.41 -0.24
N HIS A 26 -2.84 -13.14 -0.03
CA HIS A 26 -4.15 -12.61 -0.39
C HIS A 26 -4.48 -12.84 -1.86
N ARG A 27 -3.53 -12.60 -2.77
CA ARG A 27 -3.72 -12.86 -4.22
C ARG A 27 -3.95 -14.35 -4.52
N LYS A 28 -3.24 -15.24 -3.82
CA LYS A 28 -3.40 -16.69 -3.99
C LYS A 28 -4.74 -17.19 -3.46
N SER A 29 -5.21 -16.68 -2.33
CA SER A 29 -6.41 -17.18 -1.65
C SER A 29 -7.72 -16.59 -2.17
N SER A 30 -7.72 -15.30 -2.51
CA SER A 30 -8.93 -14.61 -2.99
C SER A 30 -9.15 -14.75 -4.50
N GLY A 31 -8.12 -15.21 -5.24
CA GLY A 31 -8.10 -15.14 -6.70
C GLY A 31 -8.13 -13.71 -7.24
N CYS A 32 -7.98 -12.69 -6.38
CA CYS A 32 -7.91 -11.31 -6.83
C CYS A 32 -6.62 -11.13 -7.65
N GLY A 33 -6.75 -10.61 -8.87
CA GLY A 33 -5.60 -10.33 -9.71
C GLY A 33 -4.73 -9.20 -9.17
N THR A 34 -3.90 -8.62 -10.03
CA THR A 34 -3.05 -7.46 -9.72
C THR A 34 -3.62 -6.18 -10.35
N GLY A 35 -3.09 -5.02 -9.93
CA GLY A 35 -3.43 -3.74 -10.52
C GLY A 35 -4.93 -3.43 -10.44
N SER A 36 -5.54 -3.05 -11.56
CA SER A 36 -6.93 -2.60 -11.64
C SER A 36 -7.95 -3.62 -11.11
N THR A 37 -7.68 -4.92 -11.27
CA THR A 37 -8.59 -5.97 -10.78
C THR A 37 -8.66 -6.01 -9.25
N PHE A 38 -7.52 -5.79 -8.60
CA PHE A 38 -7.42 -5.70 -7.14
C PHE A 38 -8.12 -4.43 -6.62
N TYR A 39 -7.93 -3.28 -7.27
CA TYR A 39 -8.64 -2.05 -6.90
C TYR A 39 -10.16 -2.21 -7.02
N ASN A 40 -10.64 -2.83 -8.10
CA ASN A 40 -12.06 -3.11 -8.28
C ASN A 40 -12.61 -4.05 -7.19
N TRP A 41 -11.83 -5.06 -6.80
CA TRP A 41 -12.20 -5.96 -5.71
C TRP A 41 -12.31 -5.20 -4.37
N LEU A 42 -11.33 -4.35 -4.04
CA LEU A 42 -11.34 -3.54 -2.82
C LEU A 42 -12.56 -2.62 -2.74
N ILE A 43 -12.90 -1.95 -3.85
CA ILE A 43 -14.06 -1.06 -3.92
C ILE A 43 -15.35 -1.86 -3.70
N LYS A 44 -15.48 -3.02 -4.34
CA LYS A 44 -16.65 -3.91 -4.17
C LYS A 44 -16.76 -4.47 -2.75
N ALA A 45 -15.62 -4.75 -2.11
CA ALA A 45 -15.55 -5.23 -0.73
C ALA A 45 -15.74 -4.11 0.31
N GLY A 46 -15.87 -2.84 -0.11
CA GLY A 46 -16.09 -1.72 0.80
C GLY A 46 -14.85 -1.26 1.56
N MET A 47 -13.65 -1.45 1.00
CA MET A 47 -12.37 -1.13 1.66
C MET A 47 -12.24 -1.77 3.04
N PRO A 48 -12.13 -3.11 3.13
CA PRO A 48 -12.00 -3.81 4.40
C PRO A 48 -10.75 -3.37 5.16
N ASP A 49 -10.70 -3.70 6.46
CA ASP A 49 -9.52 -3.46 7.28
C ASP A 49 -8.28 -4.22 6.75
N GLY A 50 -7.09 -3.79 7.18
CA GLY A 50 -5.82 -4.40 6.78
C GLY A 50 -5.15 -3.75 5.56
N TYR A 51 -5.74 -2.66 5.05
CA TYR A 51 -5.19 -1.85 3.97
C TYR A 51 -4.86 -0.44 4.44
N GLN A 52 -3.82 0.16 3.87
CA GLN A 52 -3.45 1.55 4.10
C GLN A 52 -3.12 2.28 2.79
N ILE A 53 -3.18 3.61 2.85
CA ILE A 53 -2.74 4.47 1.75
C ILE A 53 -1.26 4.79 1.95
N LEU A 54 -0.44 4.52 0.94
CA LEU A 54 0.95 4.96 0.88
C LEU A 54 1.20 5.70 -0.43
N CYS A 55 2.24 6.54 -0.50
CA CYS A 55 2.75 6.96 -1.79
C CYS A 55 3.57 5.82 -2.42
N TYR A 56 3.72 5.85 -3.75
CA TYR A 56 4.42 4.81 -4.51
C TYR A 56 5.83 4.53 -3.95
N ASN A 57 6.57 5.57 -3.58
CA ASN A 57 7.93 5.43 -3.04
C ASN A 57 7.94 4.78 -1.65
N CYS A 58 7.00 5.12 -0.76
CA CYS A 58 6.92 4.51 0.56
C CYS A 58 6.50 3.03 0.47
N ASN A 59 5.53 2.72 -0.40
CA ASN A 59 5.10 1.34 -0.67
C ASN A 59 6.27 0.51 -1.23
N ASN A 60 6.97 1.05 -2.24
CA ASN A 60 8.09 0.37 -2.86
C ASN A 60 9.24 0.13 -1.88
N ALA A 61 9.59 1.14 -1.08
CA ALA A 61 10.64 1.02 -0.08
C ALA A 61 10.34 -0.10 0.91
N ARG A 62 9.10 -0.16 1.43
CA ARG A 62 8.71 -1.25 2.34
C ARG A 62 8.75 -2.62 1.67
N ALA A 63 8.30 -2.72 0.42
CA ALA A 63 8.31 -3.99 -0.32
C ALA A 63 9.73 -4.47 -0.67
N ARG A 64 10.68 -3.57 -0.90
CA ARG A 64 12.06 -3.89 -1.34
C ARG A 64 13.08 -3.94 -0.21
N HIS A 65 12.87 -3.14 0.83
CA HIS A 65 13.84 -2.91 1.91
C HIS A 65 13.25 -3.24 3.29
N GLY A 66 12.01 -3.73 3.37
CA GLY A 66 11.32 -4.04 4.63
C GLY A 66 10.74 -2.81 5.32
N GLU A 67 11.36 -1.64 5.16
CA GLU A 67 10.94 -0.38 5.77
C GLU A 67 11.15 0.82 4.85
N CYS A 68 10.48 1.93 5.17
CA CYS A 68 10.66 3.18 4.43
C CYS A 68 11.76 4.05 5.08
N PRO A 69 12.70 4.65 4.31
CA PRO A 69 13.72 5.54 4.86
C PRO A 69 13.20 6.71 5.71
N HIS A 70 11.96 7.15 5.49
CA HIS A 70 11.33 8.16 6.35
C HIS A 70 11.15 7.69 7.81
N GLN A 71 11.11 6.39 8.06
CA GLN A 71 11.00 5.78 9.39
C GLN A 71 12.37 5.57 10.06
N LEU A 72 13.45 5.58 9.29
CA LEU A 72 14.82 5.38 9.78
C LEU A 72 15.45 6.62 10.44
N GLY A 73 14.67 7.70 10.57
CA GLY A 73 15.12 8.99 11.06
C GLY A 73 15.64 9.87 9.92
N ARG A 74 15.01 11.03 9.74
CA ARG A 74 15.58 12.11 8.93
C ARG A 74 16.91 12.53 9.57
N LYS A 75 18.05 12.09 9.05
CA LYS A 75 19.21 12.97 9.02
C LYS A 75 18.94 13.99 7.91
N GLN A 76 18.17 15.02 8.24
CA GLN A 76 18.25 16.29 7.53
C GLN A 76 19.54 16.98 7.98
#